data_AF-E7Q2L9-F1
#
_entry.id   AF-E7Q2L9-F1
#
_cell.length_a   1.000
_cell.length_b   1.000
_cell.length_c   1.000
_cell.angle_alpha   90.00
_cell.angle_beta   90.00
_cell.angle_gamma   90.00
#
_symmetry.space_group_name_H-M   'P 1'
#
loop_
_entity.id
_entity.type
_entity.pdbx_description
1 polymer ?
#
loop_
_entity_poly.entity_id
_entity_poly.type
_entity_poly.pdbx_seq_one_letter_code
_entity_poly.pdbx_strand_id
1 'polypeptide(L)'
;MQDNSSHSRESASAGDDPLGIDKLTVDYDYLLYKIRDYVQSIQLDTTELCKKQNEVMVNGIIENTIDKNIAKFKELLEKCDTLENHYEMLNQLAIDNRYFQGKNRRGRK
;
A
#
# COMPACT_ATOMS: atom_id res chain seq x y z
N MET A 1 64.84 34.72 59.07
CA MET A 1 63.69 35.55 58.68
C MET A 1 62.91 34.79 57.63
N GLN A 2 61.57 34.83 57.76
CA GLN A 2 60.56 34.34 56.79
C GLN A 2 60.93 34.81 55.36
N ASP A 3 60.55 34.13 54.28
CA ASP A 3 59.20 33.70 53.94
C ASP A 3 59.30 32.70 52.78
N ASN A 4 58.88 31.45 52.98
CA ASN A 4 58.63 30.54 51.87
C ASN A 4 57.18 30.08 52.00
N SER A 5 56.28 31.07 51.91
CA SER A 5 54.86 30.90 51.67
C SER A 5 54.65 30.02 50.44
N SER A 6 54.58 28.72 50.71
CA SER A 6 53.62 27.77 50.17
C SER A 6 53.11 28.15 48.78
N HIS A 7 53.91 27.82 47.77
CA HIS A 7 53.41 27.62 46.43
C HIS A 7 52.37 26.52 46.53
N SER A 8 51.10 26.93 46.62
CA SER A 8 49.94 26.06 46.74
C SER A 8 49.93 25.14 45.54
N ARG A 9 50.50 23.94 45.77
CA ARG A 9 50.38 22.71 45.01
C ARG A 9 49.41 22.81 43.84
N GLU A 10 49.94 23.26 42.72
CA GLU A 10 49.35 23.00 41.41
C GLU A 10 49.64 21.53 41.10
N SER A 11 48.91 20.62 41.74
CA SER A 11 49.06 19.19 41.53
C SER A 11 47.78 18.45 41.93
N ALA A 12 47.16 17.85 40.92
CA ALA A 12 46.20 16.75 40.99
C ALA A 12 44.71 17.08 41.20
N SER A 13 44.08 17.59 40.14
CA SER A 13 42.74 17.12 39.74
C SER A 13 42.83 16.28 38.46
N ALA A 14 43.84 15.42 38.38
CA ALA A 14 43.79 14.22 37.53
C ALA A 14 43.06 13.07 38.27
N GLY A 15 42.29 13.39 39.32
CA GLY A 15 41.87 12.46 40.37
C GLY A 15 40.48 11.85 40.22
N ASP A 16 39.56 12.45 39.47
CA ASP A 16 38.17 11.96 39.49
C ASP A 16 37.85 10.87 38.46
N ASP A 17 38.64 10.69 37.39
CA ASP A 17 38.38 9.62 36.41
C ASP A 17 39.68 9.15 35.68
N PRO A 18 40.61 8.47 36.39
CA PRO A 18 41.91 8.07 35.82
C PRO A 18 41.82 7.05 34.70
N LEU A 19 40.71 6.32 34.57
CA LEU A 19 40.46 5.36 33.50
C LEU A 19 39.57 5.91 32.38
N GLY A 20 39.01 7.11 32.53
CA GLY A 20 38.06 7.67 31.57
C GLY A 20 36.71 6.93 31.54
N ILE A 21 36.35 6.21 32.62
CA ILE A 21 35.12 5.40 32.70
C ILE A 21 33.89 6.27 32.76
N ASP A 22 33.93 7.39 33.48
CA ASP A 22 32.78 8.29 33.59
C ASP A 22 32.50 8.91 32.22
N LYS A 23 33.56 9.36 31.53
CA LYS A 23 33.44 9.83 30.15
C LYS A 23 32.93 8.75 29.19
N LEU A 24 33.48 7.54 29.29
CA LEU A 24 33.05 6.40 28.45
C LEU A 24 31.57 6.06 28.69
N THR A 25 31.10 6.14 29.93
CA THR A 25 29.70 5.89 30.29
C THR A 25 28.77 6.93 29.65
N VAL A 26 29.13 8.22 29.72
CA VAL A 26 28.37 9.30 29.08
C VAL A 26 28.36 9.16 27.56
N ASP A 27 29.52 8.86 26.95
CA ASP A 27 29.64 8.65 25.51
C ASP A 27 28.81 7.42 25.06
N TYR A 28 28.76 6.37 25.89
CA TYR A 28 27.97 5.17 25.64
C TYR A 28 26.46 5.44 25.73
N ASP A 29 26.00 6.14 26.77
CA ASP A 29 24.59 6.53 26.92
C ASP A 29 24.14 7.44 25.77
N TYR A 30 25.00 8.36 25.34
CA TYR A 30 24.75 9.21 24.18
C TYR A 30 24.64 8.40 22.87
N LEU A 31 25.51 7.40 22.69
CA LEU A 31 25.44 6.50 21.54
C LEU A 31 24.15 5.67 21.54
N LEU A 32 23.75 5.12 22.69
CA LEU A 32 22.49 4.40 22.84
C LEU A 32 21.28 5.29 22.53
N TYR A 33 21.30 6.54 22.98
CA TYR A 33 20.27 7.52 22.65
C TYR A 33 20.19 7.74 21.13
N LYS A 34 21.33 7.99 20.46
CA LYS A 34 21.36 8.17 18.99
C LYS A 34 20.86 6.94 18.23
N ILE A 35 21.25 5.74 18.65
CA ILE A 35 20.78 4.51 18.02
C ILE A 35 19.26 4.38 18.18
N ARG A 36 18.72 4.67 19.37
CA ARG A 36 17.29 4.62 19.62
C ARG A 36 16.52 5.62 18.75
N ASP A 37 16.99 6.85 18.68
CA ASP A 37 16.40 7.92 17.86
C ASP A 37 16.39 7.55 16.37
N TYR A 38 17.50 6.97 15.89
CA TYR A 38 17.61 6.51 14.51
C TYR A 38 16.68 5.32 14.20
N VAL A 39 16.59 4.33 15.10
CA VAL A 39 15.67 3.19 14.96
C VAL A 39 14.21 3.66 14.99
N GLN A 40 13.87 4.62 15.84
CA GLN A 40 12.53 5.22 15.87
C GLN A 40 12.20 5.94 14.56
N SER A 41 13.16 6.66 14.00
CA SER A 41 13.02 7.32 12.70
C SER A 41 12.75 6.29 11.58
N ILE A 42 13.54 5.23 11.51
CA ILE A 42 13.32 4.13 10.54
C ILE A 42 11.93 3.50 10.71
N GLN A 43 11.50 3.29 11.95
CA GLN A 43 10.17 2.72 12.23
C GLN A 43 9.05 3.62 11.70
N LEU A 44 9.15 4.92 11.93
CA LEU A 44 8.17 5.91 11.45
C LEU A 44 8.13 5.93 9.92
N ASP A 45 9.29 6.03 9.28
CA ASP A 45 9.42 6.03 7.81
C ASP A 45 8.85 4.75 7.20
N THR A 46 9.17 3.60 7.78
CA THR A 46 8.67 2.30 7.31
C THR A 46 7.15 2.21 7.44
N THR A 47 6.60 2.68 8.55
CA THR A 47 5.16 2.68 8.79
C THR A 47 4.43 3.59 7.80
N GLU A 48 4.97 4.77 7.53
CA GLU A 48 4.42 5.69 6.54
C GLU A 48 4.48 5.12 5.12
N LEU A 49 5.60 4.51 4.75
CA LEU A 49 5.76 3.85 3.45
C LEU A 49 4.73 2.73 3.25
N CYS A 50 4.53 1.87 4.25
CA CYS A 50 3.53 0.80 4.19
C CYS A 50 2.11 1.35 4.05
N LYS A 51 1.76 2.41 4.79
CA LYS A 51 0.44 3.08 4.68
C LYS A 51 0.22 3.63 3.28
N LYS A 52 1.21 4.35 2.75
CA LYS A 52 1.15 4.93 1.40
C LYS A 52 1.04 3.86 0.32
N GLN A 53 1.81 2.77 0.41
CA GLN A 53 1.71 1.65 -0.52
C GLN A 53 0.34 0.98 -0.46
N ASN A 54 -0.20 0.77 0.73
CA ASN A 54 -1.54 0.20 0.90
C ASN A 54 -2.62 1.11 0.28
N GLU A 55 -2.54 2.42 0.50
CA GLU A 55 -3.46 3.40 -0.09
C GLU A 55 -3.40 3.38 -1.63
N VAL A 56 -2.20 3.34 -2.22
CA VAL A 56 -2.04 3.25 -3.68
C VAL A 56 -2.60 1.92 -4.22
N MET A 57 -2.41 0.81 -3.53
CA MET A 57 -2.97 -0.48 -3.97
C MET A 57 -4.50 -0.47 -3.92
N VAL A 58 -5.08 -0.04 -2.81
CA VAL A 58 -6.54 -0.05 -2.60
C VAL A 58 -7.21 0.95 -3.55
N ASN A 59 -6.79 2.21 -3.52
CA ASN A 59 -7.46 3.27 -4.28
C ASN A 59 -7.03 3.27 -5.75
N GLY A 60 -5.77 2.94 -6.05
CA GLY A 60 -5.21 3.02 -7.40
C GLY A 60 -5.42 1.78 -8.25
N ILE A 61 -5.26 0.58 -7.69
CA ILE A 61 -5.30 -0.66 -8.45
C ILE A 61 -6.66 -1.33 -8.30
N ILE A 62 -7.09 -1.59 -7.06
CA ILE A 62 -8.31 -2.35 -6.80
C ILE A 62 -9.54 -1.56 -7.27
N GLU A 63 -9.79 -0.41 -6.66
CA GLU A 63 -10.99 0.38 -6.97
C GLU A 63 -10.98 0.93 -8.40
N ASN A 64 -9.84 1.46 -8.85
CA ASN A 64 -9.78 2.17 -10.12
C ASN A 64 -9.62 1.25 -11.34
N THR A 65 -8.98 0.09 -11.20
CA THR A 65 -8.70 -0.79 -12.35
C THR A 65 -9.58 -2.02 -12.31
N ILE A 66 -9.60 -2.74 -11.19
CA ILE A 66 -10.33 -4.01 -11.08
C ILE A 66 -11.84 -3.76 -11.13
N ASP A 67 -12.37 -2.88 -10.27
CA ASP A 67 -13.82 -2.66 -10.21
C ASP A 67 -14.37 -2.03 -11.49
N LYS A 68 -13.62 -1.11 -12.12
CA LYS A 68 -13.99 -0.57 -13.44
C LYS A 68 -14.00 -1.64 -14.53
N ASN A 69 -13.03 -2.56 -14.51
CA ASN A 69 -13.01 -3.66 -15.47
C ASN A 69 -14.18 -4.61 -15.23
N ILE A 70 -14.49 -4.95 -13.98
CA ILE A 70 -15.66 -5.76 -13.64
C ILE A 70 -16.95 -5.09 -14.14
N ALA A 71 -17.11 -3.78 -13.92
CA ALA A 71 -18.27 -3.04 -14.40
C ALA A 71 -18.39 -3.08 -15.94
N LYS A 72 -17.29 -2.87 -16.66
CA LYS A 72 -17.26 -2.97 -18.13
C LYS A 72 -17.58 -4.38 -18.63
N PHE A 73 -17.10 -5.42 -17.96
CA PHE A 73 -17.43 -6.79 -18.34
C PHE A 73 -18.90 -7.11 -18.09
N LYS A 74 -19.50 -6.60 -17.01
CA LYS A 74 -20.94 -6.74 -16.77
C LYS A 74 -21.77 -6.04 -17.85
N GLU A 75 -21.39 -4.83 -18.23
CA GLU A 75 -22.04 -4.10 -19.34
C GLU A 75 -21.91 -4.85 -20.67
N LEU A 76 -20.75 -5.46 -20.94
CA LEU A 76 -20.54 -6.26 -22.14
C LEU A 76 -21.42 -7.52 -22.15
N LEU A 77 -21.53 -8.21 -21.02
CA LEU A 77 -22.41 -9.38 -20.88
C LEU A 77 -23.88 -9.01 -21.13
N GLU A 78 -24.35 -7.90 -20.57
CA GLU A 78 -25.73 -7.43 -20.81
C GLU A 78 -26.00 -7.12 -22.30
N LYS A 79 -25.00 -6.57 -23.00
CA LYS A 79 -25.09 -6.37 -24.46
C LYS A 79 -25.14 -7.69 -25.21
N CYS A 80 -24.38 -8.69 -24.78
CA CYS A 80 -24.43 -10.03 -25.35
C CYS A 80 -25.81 -10.68 -25.13
N ASP A 81 -26.38 -10.58 -23.93
CA ASP A 81 -27.73 -11.10 -23.61
C ASP A 81 -28.80 -10.40 -24.47
N THR A 82 -28.69 -9.09 -24.64
CA THR A 82 -29.59 -8.31 -25.52
C THR A 82 -29.47 -8.78 -26.97
N LEU A 83 -28.25 -9.02 -27.44
CA LEU A 83 -28.01 -9.51 -28.79
C LEU A 83 -28.56 -10.93 -28.98
N GLU A 84 -28.38 -11.81 -27.99
CA GLU A 84 -28.94 -13.16 -27.98
C GLU A 84 -30.48 -13.11 -28.10
N ASN A 85 -31.14 -12.26 -27.32
CA ASN A 85 -32.60 -12.04 -27.42
C ASN A 85 -33.05 -11.60 -28.83
N HIS A 86 -32.26 -10.75 -29.50
CA HIS A 86 -32.57 -10.37 -30.89
C HIS A 86 -32.47 -11.56 -31.85
N TYR A 87 -31.48 -12.44 -31.67
CA TYR A 87 -31.37 -13.67 -32.45
C TYR A 87 -32.52 -14.65 -32.17
N GLU A 88 -32.96 -14.78 -30.91
CA GLU A 88 -34.13 -15.59 -30.57
C GLU A 88 -35.40 -15.09 -31.26
N MET A 89 -35.62 -13.76 -31.28
CA MET A 89 -36.75 -13.16 -31.97
C MET A 89 -36.73 -13.43 -33.48
N LEU A 90 -35.57 -13.31 -34.13
CA LEU A 90 -35.43 -13.64 -35.55
C LEU A 90 -35.71 -15.13 -35.82
N ASN A 91 -35.26 -16.03 -34.95
CA ASN A 91 -35.55 -17.44 -35.05
C ASN A 91 -37.05 -17.73 -34.94
N GLN A 92 -37.75 -17.04 -34.03
CA GLN A 92 -39.19 -17.16 -33.89
C GLN A 92 -39.93 -16.70 -35.16
N LEU A 93 -39.56 -15.55 -35.73
CA LEU A 93 -40.13 -15.08 -37.00
C LEU A 93 -39.91 -16.07 -38.15
N ALA A 94 -38.75 -16.73 -38.19
CA ALA A 94 -38.47 -17.75 -39.19
C ALA A 94 -39.37 -18.99 -39.01
N ILE A 95 -39.67 -19.39 -37.77
CA ILE A 95 -40.61 -20.49 -37.46
C ILE A 95 -42.02 -20.12 -37.93
N ASP A 96 -42.50 -18.92 -37.59
CA ASP A 96 -43.85 -18.45 -37.93
C ASP A 96 -44.05 -18.35 -39.45
N ASN A 97 -43.04 -17.87 -40.17
CA ASN A 97 -43.06 -17.80 -41.63
C ASN A 97 -43.12 -19.21 -42.25
N ARG A 98 -42.34 -20.18 -41.74
CA ARG A 98 -42.43 -21.59 -42.17
C ARG A 98 -43.81 -22.18 -41.92
N TYR A 99 -44.41 -21.89 -40.76
CA TYR A 99 -45.77 -22.34 -40.44
C TYR A 99 -46.81 -21.76 -41.40
N PHE A 100 -46.74 -20.47 -41.71
CA PHE A 100 -47.62 -19.81 -42.67
C PHE A 100 -47.50 -20.41 -44.08
N GLN A 101 -46.27 -20.62 -44.57
CA GLN A 101 -46.04 -21.28 -45.86
C GLN A 101 -46.58 -22.71 -45.88
N GLY A 102 -46.44 -23.45 -44.77
CA GLY A 102 -47.01 -24.79 -44.61
C GLY A 102 -48.54 -24.80 -44.70
N LYS A 103 -49.22 -23.85 -44.05
CA LYS A 103 -50.68 -23.68 -44.14
C LYS A 103 -51.14 -23.28 -45.54
N ASN A 104 -50.47 -22.33 -46.17
CA ASN A 104 -50.82 -21.88 -47.53
C ASN A 104 -50.69 -23.02 -48.55
N ARG A 105 -49.71 -23.93 -48.38
CA ARG A 105 -49.59 -25.14 -49.20
C ARG A 105 -50.71 -26.17 -48.94
N ARG A 106 -51.25 -26.25 -47.73
CA ARG A 106 -52.39 -27.13 -47.40
C ARG A 106 -53.72 -26.57 -47.89
N GLY A 107 -53.94 -25.26 -47.83
CA GLY A 107 -55.18 -24.61 -48.28
C GLY A 107 -55.35 -24.49 -49.80
N ARG A 108 -54.33 -24.84 -50.59
CA ARG A 108 -54.40 -24.91 -52.06
C ARG A 108 -54.70 -26.32 -52.61
N LYS A 109 -54.88 -27.31 -51.74
CA LYS A 109 -55.38 -28.65 -52.10
C LYS A 109 -56.83 -28.79 -51.67
#